data_AF-A0A1H3FQ65-F1
#
_entry.id   AF-A0A1H3FQ65-F1
#
_cell.length_a   1.000
_cell.length_b   1.000
_cell.length_c   1.000
_cell.angle_alpha   90.00
_cell.angle_beta   90.00
_cell.angle_gamma   90.00
#
_symmetry.space_group_name_H-M   'P 1'
#
loop_
_entity.id
_entity.type
_entity.pdbx_description
1 polymer ?
#
loop_
_entity_poly.entity_id
_entity_poly.type
_entity_poly.pdbx_seq_one_letter_code
_entity_poly.pdbx_strand_id
1 'polypeptide(L)'
;MSELLKQINSLAVFGGLRQKEPLKSLCTFLRSTETPGTRLEDVIEAYSNFVREVYMIRTDADFSGALWDALKEDENVYFKIATRNMMAAQTGEEKIKLSRLMEVEVDRELDILTAIGNTSYIDLQNLFYYDGHIAQFKTTGIDLKKRYMAYLSVED
;
A
#
# COMPACT_ATOMS: atom_id res chain seq x y z
N MET A 1 -1.58 17.47 5.78
CA MET A 1 -1.20 16.25 5.06
C MET A 1 -0.17 15.46 5.83
N SER A 2 -0.68 14.42 6.51
CA SER A 2 0.03 13.35 7.16
C SER A 2 1.06 12.74 6.22
N GLU A 3 2.19 12.36 6.78
CA GLU A 3 3.29 11.78 5.99
C GLU A 3 2.87 10.48 5.30
N LEU A 4 2.03 9.69 5.98
CA LEU A 4 1.48 8.45 5.44
C LEU A 4 0.61 8.69 4.20
N LEU A 5 -0.25 9.71 4.20
CA LEU A 5 -1.06 10.02 3.03
C LEU A 5 -0.22 10.51 1.85
N LYS A 6 0.88 11.23 2.10
CA LYS A 6 1.83 11.62 1.04
C LYS A 6 2.53 10.42 0.44
N GLN A 7 2.99 9.50 1.29
CA GLN A 7 3.63 8.25 0.85
C GLN A 7 2.69 7.43 -0.04
N ILE A 8 1.44 7.24 0.38
CA ILE A 8 0.44 6.53 -0.43
C ILE A 8 0.17 7.28 -1.75
N ASN A 9 0.05 8.61 -1.70
CA ASN A 9 -0.18 9.40 -2.91
C ASN A 9 1.02 9.44 -3.87
N SER A 10 2.23 9.20 -3.38
CA SER A 10 3.45 9.15 -4.21
C SER A 10 3.63 7.87 -5.02
N LEU A 11 2.83 6.83 -4.76
CA LEU A 11 2.84 5.60 -5.55
C LEU A 11 2.44 5.90 -7.00
N ALA A 12 3.37 5.67 -7.92
CA ALA A 12 3.21 5.83 -9.36
C ALA A 12 3.02 4.46 -10.03
N VAL A 13 3.93 3.52 -9.79
CA VAL A 13 3.90 2.16 -10.35
C VAL A 13 2.74 1.36 -9.77
N PHE A 14 2.63 1.34 -8.44
CA PHE A 14 1.52 0.68 -7.72
C PHE A 14 0.37 1.65 -7.43
N GLY A 15 0.21 2.69 -8.25
CA GLY A 15 -0.81 3.72 -8.07
C GLY A 15 -2.25 3.19 -8.09
N GLY A 16 -2.47 2.01 -8.68
CA GLY A 16 -3.75 1.28 -8.69
C GLY A 16 -4.19 0.79 -7.30
N LEU A 17 -3.23 0.49 -6.41
CA LEU A 17 -3.53 0.05 -5.05
C LEU A 17 -4.28 1.10 -4.24
N ARG A 18 -4.15 2.39 -4.58
CA ARG A 18 -4.91 3.48 -3.94
C ARG A 18 -6.43 3.33 -4.09
N GLN A 19 -6.88 2.57 -5.08
CA GLN A 19 -8.30 2.32 -5.35
C GLN A 19 -8.76 0.94 -4.86
N LYS A 20 -7.86 0.16 -4.26
CA LYS A 20 -8.13 -1.17 -3.70
C LYS A 20 -8.06 -1.12 -2.18
N GLU A 21 -8.81 -2.01 -1.53
CA GLU A 21 -8.66 -2.21 -0.10
C GLU A 21 -7.36 -2.99 0.17
N PRO A 22 -6.66 -2.72 1.29
CA PRO A 22 -7.06 -1.84 2.40
C PRO A 22 -6.66 -0.35 2.24
N LEU A 23 -5.90 0.03 1.21
CA LEU A 23 -5.37 1.40 1.08
C LEU A 23 -6.44 2.45 0.80
N LYS A 24 -7.51 2.08 0.08
CA LYS A 24 -8.60 3.00 -0.25
C LYS A 24 -9.32 3.50 1.01
N SER A 25 -9.73 2.59 1.89
CA SER A 25 -10.33 2.95 3.18
C SER A 25 -9.34 3.68 4.10
N LEU A 26 -8.06 3.27 4.12
CA LEU A 26 -7.01 4.00 4.85
C LEU A 26 -6.88 5.45 4.36
N CYS A 27 -6.85 5.70 3.05
CA CYS A 27 -6.80 7.05 2.50
C CYS A 27 -8.02 7.89 2.90
N THR A 28 -9.19 7.26 2.97
CA THR A 28 -10.43 7.92 3.39
C THR A 28 -10.34 8.37 4.84
N PHE A 29 -9.87 7.49 5.73
CA PHE A 29 -9.57 7.83 7.12
C PHE A 29 -8.55 8.97 7.21
N LEU A 30 -7.38 8.86 6.57
CA LEU A 30 -6.34 9.89 6.65
C LEU A 30 -6.84 11.26 6.17
N ARG A 31 -7.61 11.31 5.07
CA ARG A 31 -8.23 12.56 4.60
C ARG A 31 -9.23 13.13 5.60
N SER A 32 -10.01 12.28 6.28
CA SER A 32 -10.97 12.74 7.30
C SER A 32 -10.27 13.41 8.48
N THR A 33 -9.09 12.91 8.89
CA THR A 33 -8.30 13.54 9.98
C THR A 33 -7.72 14.90 9.61
N GLU A 34 -7.61 15.21 8.32
CA GLU A 34 -6.98 16.44 7.82
C GLU A 34 -7.98 17.49 7.33
N THR A 35 -9.23 17.10 7.12
CA THR A 35 -10.25 17.98 6.56
C THR A 35 -10.78 18.92 7.64
N PRO A 36 -10.63 20.25 7.48
CA PRO A 36 -11.12 21.19 8.49
C PRO A 36 -12.63 21.07 8.69
N GLY A 37 -13.06 20.96 9.95
CA GLY A 37 -14.48 20.89 10.30
C GLY A 37 -15.13 19.50 10.22
N THR A 38 -14.38 18.46 9.85
CA THR A 38 -14.85 17.07 9.99
C THR A 38 -15.09 16.74 11.46
N ARG A 39 -16.21 16.09 11.76
CA ARG A 39 -16.56 15.72 13.13
C ARG A 39 -15.78 14.50 13.57
N LEU A 40 -15.51 14.40 14.87
CA LEU A 40 -14.75 13.27 15.41
C LEU A 40 -15.46 11.94 15.13
N GLU A 41 -16.79 11.91 15.17
CA GLU A 41 -17.59 10.74 14.85
C GLU A 41 -17.36 10.25 13.42
N ASP A 42 -17.25 11.16 12.45
CA ASP A 42 -16.99 10.82 11.04
C ASP A 42 -15.58 10.23 10.88
N VAL A 43 -14.60 10.74 11.64
CA VAL A 43 -13.23 10.22 11.65
C VAL A 43 -13.18 8.81 12.24
N ILE A 44 -13.88 8.59 13.37
CA ILE A 44 -13.98 7.28 14.02
C ILE A 44 -14.69 6.28 13.10
N GLU A 45 -15.75 6.70 12.39
CA GLU A 45 -16.44 5.88 11.41
C GLU A 45 -15.50 5.49 10.26
N ALA A 46 -14.75 6.45 9.71
CA ALA A 46 -13.78 6.19 8.66
C ALA A 46 -12.67 5.22 9.11
N TYR A 47 -12.15 5.39 10.33
CA TYR A 47 -11.19 4.45 10.93
C TYR A 47 -11.79 3.06 11.10
N SER A 48 -13.02 2.97 11.63
CA SER A 48 -13.71 1.70 11.88
C SER A 48 -13.98 0.96 10.58
N ASN A 49 -14.34 1.69 9.52
CA ASN A 49 -14.48 1.14 8.17
C ASN A 49 -13.15 0.60 7.65
N PHE A 50 -12.04 1.33 7.80
CA PHE A 50 -10.72 0.82 7.44
C PHE A 50 -10.38 -0.49 8.16
N VAL A 51 -10.53 -0.54 9.48
CA VAL A 51 -10.25 -1.77 10.24
C VAL A 51 -11.15 -2.91 9.78
N ARG A 52 -12.44 -2.64 9.54
CA ARG A 52 -13.37 -3.64 8.99
C ARG A 52 -12.90 -4.21 7.65
N GLU A 53 -12.45 -3.37 6.72
CA GLU A 53 -11.93 -3.85 5.43
C GLU A 53 -10.69 -4.74 5.62
N VAL A 54 -9.81 -4.42 6.56
CA VAL A 54 -8.68 -5.30 6.91
C VAL A 54 -9.17 -6.66 7.41
N TYR A 55 -10.20 -6.71 8.28
CA TYR A 55 -10.80 -7.98 8.73
C TYR A 55 -11.50 -8.76 7.62
N MET A 56 -12.10 -8.07 6.65
CA MET A 56 -12.77 -8.69 5.50
C MET A 56 -11.77 -9.36 4.55
N ILE A 57 -10.61 -8.75 4.34
CA ILE A 57 -9.53 -9.34 3.52
C ILE A 57 -8.86 -10.47 4.30
N ARG A 58 -8.56 -10.25 5.59
CA ARG A 58 -7.91 -11.23 6.46
C ARG A 58 -8.57 -11.30 7.83
N THR A 59 -9.10 -12.46 8.17
CA THR A 59 -9.78 -12.70 9.45
C THR A 59 -8.88 -12.53 10.67
N ASP A 60 -7.55 -12.56 10.48
CA ASP A 60 -6.57 -12.32 11.53
C ASP A 60 -6.15 -10.85 11.68
N ALA A 61 -6.78 -9.96 10.89
CA ALA A 61 -6.60 -8.52 10.86
C ALA A 61 -5.16 -8.04 10.73
N ASP A 62 -4.34 -8.79 10.01
CA ASP A 62 -2.98 -8.37 9.68
C ASP A 62 -2.99 -7.38 8.52
N PHE A 63 -2.73 -6.10 8.82
CA PHE A 63 -2.69 -5.05 7.81
C PHE A 63 -1.57 -5.25 6.79
N SER A 64 -0.37 -5.67 7.21
CA SER A 64 0.73 -5.96 6.29
C SER A 64 0.40 -7.13 5.37
N GLY A 65 -0.28 -8.15 5.89
CA GLY A 65 -0.80 -9.27 5.11
C GLY A 65 -1.88 -8.85 4.12
N ALA A 66 -2.84 -8.02 4.55
CA ALA A 66 -3.92 -7.55 3.68
C ALA A 66 -3.36 -6.67 2.54
N LEU A 67 -2.35 -5.85 2.83
CA LEU A 67 -1.64 -5.07 1.82
C LEU A 67 -0.86 -5.96 0.84
N TRP A 68 -0.24 -7.04 1.33
CA TRP A 68 0.39 -8.05 0.47
C TRP A 68 -0.62 -8.72 -0.46
N ASP A 69 -1.78 -9.11 0.05
CA ASP A 69 -2.82 -9.77 -0.73
C ASP A 69 -3.34 -8.81 -1.83
N ALA A 70 -3.56 -7.54 -1.49
CA ALA A 70 -3.92 -6.50 -2.46
C ALA A 70 -2.82 -6.24 -3.52
N LEU A 71 -1.55 -6.23 -3.10
CA LEU A 71 -0.39 -6.08 -4.00
C LEU A 71 -0.29 -7.25 -4.98
N LYS A 72 -0.55 -8.48 -4.52
CA LYS A 72 -0.53 -9.68 -5.36
C LYS A 72 -1.65 -9.66 -6.41
N GLU A 73 -2.82 -9.15 -6.04
CA GLU A 73 -3.96 -8.97 -6.95
C GLU A 73 -3.82 -7.71 -7.84
N ASP A 74 -2.79 -6.90 -7.64
CA ASP A 74 -2.46 -5.84 -8.57
C ASP A 74 -1.89 -6.44 -9.86
N GLU A 75 -2.69 -6.37 -10.93
CA GLU A 75 -2.41 -6.91 -12.27
C GLU A 75 -1.16 -6.30 -12.94
N ASN A 76 -0.28 -5.63 -12.19
CA ASN A 76 1.05 -5.24 -12.63
C ASN A 76 1.98 -6.43 -12.96
N VAL A 77 1.49 -7.67 -12.93
CA VAL A 77 1.96 -8.78 -13.79
C VAL A 77 2.15 -8.31 -15.25
N TYR A 78 1.30 -7.39 -15.74
CA TYR A 78 1.43 -6.76 -17.05
C TYR A 78 2.67 -5.88 -17.20
N PHE A 79 3.20 -5.26 -16.15
CA PHE A 79 4.44 -4.48 -16.24
C PHE A 79 5.63 -5.40 -16.50
N LYS A 80 5.67 -6.61 -15.94
CA LYS A 80 6.74 -7.58 -16.22
C LYS A 80 6.66 -8.12 -17.65
N ILE A 81 5.46 -8.48 -18.14
CA ILE A 81 5.28 -8.96 -19.52
C ILE A 81 5.51 -7.84 -20.54
N ALA A 82 5.01 -6.63 -20.29
CA ALA A 82 5.21 -5.48 -21.17
C ALA A 82 6.68 -5.05 -21.20
N THR A 83 7.37 -5.01 -20.04
CA THR A 83 8.80 -4.66 -20.01
C THR A 83 9.63 -5.76 -20.66
N ARG A 84 9.37 -7.06 -20.39
CA ARG A 84 10.09 -8.20 -21.00
C ARG A 84 9.82 -8.32 -22.51
N ASN A 85 8.60 -8.04 -22.99
CA ASN A 85 8.24 -8.07 -24.41
C ASN A 85 8.70 -6.81 -25.18
N MET A 86 8.64 -5.62 -24.58
CA MET A 86 9.28 -4.41 -25.15
C MET A 86 10.81 -4.56 -25.19
N MET A 87 11.40 -5.23 -24.19
CA MET A 87 12.81 -5.59 -24.16
C MET A 87 13.21 -6.57 -25.27
N ALA A 88 12.32 -7.44 -25.75
CA ALA A 88 12.61 -8.33 -26.88
C ALA A 88 12.60 -7.60 -28.24
N ALA A 89 11.96 -6.43 -28.32
CA ALA A 89 11.70 -5.73 -29.58
C ALA A 89 12.62 -4.54 -29.90
N GLN A 90 13.50 -4.09 -28.98
CA GLN A 90 14.37 -2.92 -29.22
C GLN A 90 15.84 -3.14 -28.80
N THR A 91 16.77 -2.67 -29.65
CA THR A 91 18.23 -2.69 -29.49
C THR A 91 18.77 -1.28 -29.19
N GLY A 92 19.54 -1.08 -28.10
CA GLY A 92 20.24 0.20 -27.83
C GLY A 92 20.57 0.52 -26.36
N GLU A 93 21.37 1.58 -26.14
CA GLU A 93 21.88 2.07 -24.83
C GLU A 93 20.80 2.77 -23.97
N GLU A 94 19.76 3.34 -24.61
CA GLU A 94 18.60 3.95 -23.94
C GLU A 94 17.72 2.93 -23.21
N LYS A 95 17.70 1.67 -23.69
CA LYS A 95 17.00 0.53 -23.05
C LYS A 95 17.53 0.24 -21.65
N ILE A 96 18.85 0.33 -21.46
CA ILE A 96 19.51 0.05 -20.18
C ILE A 96 19.14 1.13 -19.15
N LYS A 97 18.99 2.39 -19.58
CA LYS A 97 18.64 3.49 -18.69
C LYS A 97 17.18 3.42 -18.25
N LEU A 98 16.24 3.20 -19.17
CA LEU A 98 14.80 3.17 -18.84
C LEU A 98 14.45 1.96 -17.96
N SER A 99 14.97 0.77 -18.28
CA SER A 99 14.77 -0.44 -17.47
C SER A 99 15.31 -0.27 -16.05
N ARG A 100 16.51 0.27 -15.91
CA ARG A 100 17.12 0.52 -14.59
C ARG A 100 16.35 1.57 -13.78
N LEU A 101 15.82 2.61 -14.43
CA LEU A 101 14.97 3.61 -13.75
C LEU A 101 13.67 2.99 -13.25
N MET A 102 13.03 2.13 -14.05
CA MET A 102 11.82 1.43 -13.63
C MET A 102 12.07 0.44 -12.49
N GLU A 103 13.17 -0.32 -12.55
CA GLU A 103 13.56 -1.22 -11.45
C GLU A 103 13.80 -0.46 -10.15
N VAL A 104 14.48 0.69 -10.21
CA VAL A 104 14.71 1.55 -9.05
C VAL A 104 13.39 2.09 -8.48
N GLU A 105 12.44 2.49 -9.32
CA GLU A 105 11.17 3.02 -8.84
C GLU A 105 10.28 1.93 -8.23
N VAL A 106 10.23 0.74 -8.84
CA VAL A 106 9.56 -0.44 -8.24
C VAL A 106 10.16 -0.75 -6.87
N ASP A 107 11.49 -0.78 -6.78
CA ASP A 107 12.21 -1.06 -5.54
C ASP A 107 11.86 -0.06 -4.43
N ARG A 108 11.86 1.23 -4.79
CA ARG A 108 11.51 2.33 -3.90
C ARG A 108 10.05 2.27 -3.44
N GLU A 109 9.12 2.00 -4.34
CA GLU A 109 7.71 1.92 -3.98
C GLU A 109 7.41 0.69 -3.11
N LEU A 110 8.11 -0.44 -3.31
CA LEU A 110 8.00 -1.59 -2.41
C LEU A 110 8.52 -1.28 -1.01
N ASP A 111 9.58 -0.47 -0.89
CA ASP A 111 10.05 0.03 0.41
C ASP A 111 8.99 0.94 1.07
N ILE A 112 8.34 1.82 0.29
CA ILE A 112 7.24 2.66 0.77
C ILE A 112 6.05 1.81 1.23
N LEU A 113 5.62 0.82 0.43
CA LEU A 113 4.54 -0.08 0.78
C LEU A 113 4.86 -0.90 2.03
N THR A 114 6.11 -1.33 2.19
CA THR A 114 6.58 -2.02 3.41
C THR A 114 6.46 -1.11 4.62
N ALA A 115 6.87 0.15 4.52
CA ALA A 115 6.71 1.13 5.60
C ALA A 115 5.23 1.37 5.93
N ILE A 116 4.37 1.52 4.90
CA ILE A 116 2.93 1.67 5.08
C ILE A 116 2.35 0.45 5.81
N GLY A 117 2.59 -0.77 5.32
CA GLY A 117 2.06 -2.01 5.91
C GLY A 117 2.52 -2.26 7.35
N ASN A 118 3.62 -1.64 7.77
CA ASN A 118 4.16 -1.72 9.13
C ASN A 118 3.62 -0.62 10.07
N THR A 119 2.72 0.24 9.59
CA THR A 119 2.03 1.22 10.44
C THR A 119 1.20 0.49 11.48
N SER A 120 1.39 0.81 12.76
CA SER A 120 0.67 0.18 13.85
C SER A 120 -0.70 0.85 14.08
N TYR A 121 -1.60 0.15 14.79
CA TYR A 121 -2.88 0.75 15.18
C TYR A 121 -2.68 1.97 16.10
N ILE A 122 -1.62 1.97 16.92
CA ILE A 122 -1.28 3.07 17.82
C ILE A 122 -0.92 4.31 17.00
N ASP A 123 -0.14 4.14 15.93
CA ASP A 123 0.24 5.25 15.04
C ASP A 123 -0.99 5.91 14.41
N LEU A 124 -1.98 5.10 13.99
CA LEU A 124 -3.22 5.62 13.44
C LEU A 124 -4.14 6.23 14.50
N GLN A 125 -4.23 5.64 15.69
CA GLN A 125 -5.02 6.16 16.80
C GLN A 125 -4.57 7.56 17.23
N ASN A 126 -3.27 7.80 17.22
CA ASN A 126 -2.67 9.09 17.58
C ASN A 126 -3.09 10.23 16.64
N LEU A 127 -3.69 9.95 15.49
CA LEU A 127 -4.13 10.97 14.53
C LEU A 127 -5.45 11.65 14.89
N PHE A 128 -6.28 11.05 15.75
CA PHE A 128 -7.64 11.55 16.03
C PHE A 128 -8.00 11.65 17.52
N TYR A 129 -7.01 11.50 18.41
CA TYR A 129 -7.10 11.78 19.86
C TYR A 129 -8.42 11.32 20.51
N TYR A 130 -8.75 10.05 20.35
CA TYR A 130 -9.94 9.43 20.94
C TYR A 130 -9.58 8.58 22.16
N ASP A 131 -10.31 8.79 23.26
CA ASP A 131 -10.09 8.19 24.58
C ASP A 131 -10.96 6.95 24.85
N GLY A 132 -11.91 6.64 23.97
CA GLY A 132 -12.72 5.43 24.03
C GLY A 132 -12.05 4.20 23.37
N HIS A 133 -12.78 3.08 23.37
CA HIS A 133 -12.31 1.85 22.74
C HIS A 133 -12.55 1.87 21.22
N ILE A 134 -11.52 1.61 20.44
CA ILE A 134 -11.58 1.46 18.97
C ILE A 134 -11.17 0.06 18.54
N ALA A 135 -11.67 -0.37 17.39
CA ALA A 135 -11.26 -1.63 16.79
C ALA A 135 -9.75 -1.62 16.51
N GLN A 136 -9.08 -2.73 16.81
CA GLN A 136 -7.64 -2.87 16.60
C GLN A 136 -7.37 -3.83 15.44
N PHE A 137 -6.31 -3.53 14.71
CA PHE A 137 -5.67 -4.44 13.75
C PHE A 137 -4.25 -4.71 14.23
N LYS A 138 -3.64 -5.77 13.70
CA LYS A 138 -2.23 -6.09 13.93
C LYS A 138 -1.43 -5.87 12.65
N THR A 139 -0.12 -5.82 12.79
CA THR A 139 0.79 -5.92 11.64
C THR A 139 1.87 -6.94 11.97
N THR A 140 2.11 -7.88 11.06
CA THR A 140 3.15 -8.90 11.24
C THR A 140 4.53 -8.43 10.78
N GLY A 141 4.65 -7.22 10.23
CA GLY A 141 5.94 -6.65 9.86
C GLY A 141 6.49 -7.20 8.54
N ILE A 142 5.64 -7.67 7.63
CA ILE A 142 6.08 -8.32 6.39
C ILE A 142 6.93 -7.36 5.57
N ASP A 143 8.13 -7.81 5.21
CA ASP A 143 8.95 -7.17 4.18
C ASP A 143 8.34 -7.46 2.79
N LEU A 144 7.46 -6.55 2.34
CA LEU A 144 6.72 -6.70 1.09
C LEU A 144 7.66 -6.76 -0.10
N LYS A 145 8.77 -6.03 -0.05
CA LYS A 145 9.81 -6.06 -1.08
C LYS A 145 10.42 -7.46 -1.22
N LYS A 146 10.94 -8.04 -0.14
CA LYS A 146 11.49 -9.41 -0.17
C LYS A 146 10.45 -10.41 -0.62
N ARG A 147 9.22 -10.29 -0.12
CA ARG A 147 8.13 -11.21 -0.45
C ARG A 147 7.71 -11.11 -1.92
N TYR A 148 7.65 -9.89 -2.47
CA TYR A 148 7.35 -9.62 -3.87
C TYR A 148 8.45 -10.18 -4.78
N MET A 149 9.72 -9.94 -4.47
CA MET A 149 10.84 -10.48 -5.26
C MET A 149 10.88 -12.01 -5.24
N ALA A 150 10.59 -12.63 -4.09
CA ALA A 150 10.48 -14.09 -3.99
C ALA A 150 9.30 -14.62 -4.81
N TYR A 151 8.13 -13.98 -4.73
CA TYR A 151 6.96 -14.32 -5.53
C TYR A 151 7.26 -14.29 -7.03
N LEU A 152 7.96 -13.24 -7.48
CA LEU A 152 8.40 -13.08 -8.86
C LEU A 152 9.39 -14.14 -9.34
N SER A 153 10.09 -14.83 -8.45
CA SER A 153 11.07 -15.88 -8.78
C SER A 153 10.48 -17.29 -8.86
N VAL A 154 9.27 -17.48 -8.36
CA VAL A 154 8.56 -18.79 -8.33
C VAL A 154 7.63 -18.95 -9.54
N GLU A 155 7.27 -17.86 -10.22
CA GLU A 155 6.47 -17.85 -11.45
C GLU A 155 7.31 -17.97 -12.75
N ASP A 156 8.65 -18.04 -12.66
CA ASP A 156 9.56 -18.39 -13.76
C ASP A 156 9.87 -19.91 -13.74
#